data_AF-A0AA46QWH8-F1
#
_entry.id   AF-A0AA46QWH8-F1
#
_cell.length_a   1.000
_cell.length_b   1.000
_cell.length_c   1.000
_cell.angle_alpha   90.00
_cell.angle_beta   90.00
_cell.angle_gamma   90.00
#
_symmetry.space_group_name_H-M   'P 1'
#
loop_
_entity.id
_entity.type
_entity.pdbx_description
1 polymer ?
#
loop_
_entity_poly.entity_id
_entity_poly.type
_entity_poly.pdbx_seq_one_letter_code
_entity_poly.pdbx_strand_id
1 'polypeptide(L)'
;MLDGVLHSRPKLLKLLSNDIFLSLIGHDKLLQNVKGGTFVVSIRLSGSVGLGGKNVDSDIRTVQRSINQLLGSLKGTKELKVDGKLGSRPENSKTVAAIKAFQKNLVGIARPDGRIDVNGRSHRKLTQAITVLSAKKSVPVSSSLKMKLKIKLEQYEGRVEHMYLDTRGYITVGVGNMLSDVTAATKLPFVHSSTNEPATHEQIKEEFLRVKARPFGESEPASRFKPFTVLKLTESVMNEQVAHHIQSFEKELKVIYGDEAFTSYPDNVKLALFDMIFNLGMPKLKDTYPKFNGHIRNGNYQQAALESKRNGVQAERNAYVANLLRSH
;
A
#
# COMPACT_ATOMS: atom_id res chain seq x y z
N MET A 1 -39.62 -27.98 48.61
CA MET A 1 -38.93 -26.91 49.34
C MET A 1 -37.57 -26.71 48.67
N LEU A 2 -37.46 -25.58 47.94
CA LEU A 2 -36.26 -24.87 47.44
C LEU A 2 -35.36 -25.67 46.45
N ASP A 3 -35.61 -25.68 45.13
CA ASP A 3 -35.39 -24.64 44.09
C ASP A 3 -33.89 -24.37 43.79
N GLY A 4 -33.36 -24.40 42.56
CA GLY A 4 -33.99 -24.53 41.24
C GLY A 4 -33.02 -24.66 40.05
N VAL A 5 -33.58 -25.22 38.97
CA VAL A 5 -33.47 -24.92 37.53
C VAL A 5 -32.17 -24.31 36.96
N LEU A 6 -31.55 -25.03 36.01
CA LEU A 6 -30.82 -24.45 34.88
C LEU A 6 -31.28 -25.08 33.56
N HIS A 7 -32.13 -24.35 32.83
CA HIS A 7 -32.46 -24.53 31.43
C HIS A 7 -31.81 -23.38 30.61
N SER A 8 -31.29 -23.73 29.43
CA SER A 8 -31.25 -22.97 28.17
C SER A 8 -30.70 -21.52 28.09
N ARG A 9 -29.80 -21.31 27.10
CA ARG A 9 -29.14 -20.05 26.67
C ARG A 9 -30.11 -18.88 26.36
N PRO A 10 -29.62 -17.62 26.45
CA PRO A 10 -29.63 -16.73 25.27
C PRO A 10 -28.42 -15.76 25.13
N LYS A 11 -28.25 -15.23 23.90
CA LYS A 11 -27.42 -14.06 23.49
C LYS A 11 -28.00 -12.75 24.01
N LEU A 12 -27.18 -11.75 24.35
CA LEU A 12 -27.32 -10.28 24.12
C LEU A 12 -26.23 -9.56 24.94
N LEU A 13 -25.16 -9.04 24.34
CA LEU A 13 -25.01 -7.70 23.74
C LEU A 13 -25.51 -6.54 24.63
N LYS A 14 -24.58 -5.66 25.03
CA LYS A 14 -24.67 -4.19 25.20
C LYS A 14 -23.63 -3.73 26.24
N LEU A 15 -22.97 -2.58 26.16
CA LEU A 15 -22.74 -1.54 25.15
C LEU A 15 -21.97 -0.46 25.91
N LEU A 16 -20.88 0.08 25.36
CA LEU A 16 -20.35 1.46 25.58
C LEU A 16 -19.10 1.53 24.67
N SER A 17 -18.88 2.46 23.74
CA SER A 17 -19.60 3.59 23.14
C SER A 17 -18.67 3.98 21.97
N ASN A 18 -19.08 3.76 20.72
CA ASN A 18 -19.54 4.78 19.76
C ASN A 18 -18.49 5.76 19.20
N ASP A 19 -18.48 5.78 17.87
CA ASP A 19 -18.31 6.95 17.00
C ASP A 19 -16.92 7.57 16.85
N ILE A 20 -16.22 7.14 15.79
CA ILE A 20 -15.71 7.95 14.66
C ILE A 20 -15.20 6.94 13.62
N PHE A 21 -16.02 6.52 12.65
CA PHE A 21 -15.58 6.19 11.27
C PHE A 21 -16.74 5.79 10.34
N LEU A 22 -17.91 6.43 10.48
CA LEU A 22 -19.03 6.30 9.55
C LEU A 22 -19.63 7.69 9.29
N SER A 23 -18.89 8.51 8.55
CA SER A 23 -19.39 9.73 7.93
C SER A 23 -18.39 10.16 6.87
N LEU A 24 -18.58 9.71 5.62
CA LEU A 24 -18.26 10.46 4.39
C LEU A 24 -18.36 9.68 3.06
N ILE A 25 -19.09 8.57 2.95
CA ILE A 25 -19.48 8.09 1.61
C ILE A 25 -20.94 7.62 1.64
N GLY A 26 -21.83 8.56 1.30
CA GLY A 26 -23.15 8.24 0.79
C GLY A 26 -23.04 7.66 -0.63
N HIS A 27 -24.07 6.90 -0.98
CA HIS A 27 -24.37 6.27 -2.28
C HIS A 27 -23.93 4.81 -2.47
N ASP A 28 -24.69 3.97 -1.78
CA ASP A 28 -25.55 2.91 -2.33
C ASP A 28 -24.94 1.70 -3.06
N LYS A 29 -25.13 0.56 -2.37
CA LYS A 29 -25.58 -0.74 -2.87
C LYS A 29 -25.00 -1.18 -4.22
N LEU A 30 -23.98 -2.03 -4.16
CA LEU A 30 -23.93 -3.34 -4.85
C LEU A 30 -22.64 -4.08 -4.47
N LEU A 31 -22.61 -4.57 -3.23
CA LEU A 31 -21.61 -5.51 -2.74
C LEU A 31 -22.22 -6.91 -2.82
N GLN A 32 -21.81 -7.71 -3.81
CA GLN A 32 -22.00 -9.16 -3.76
C GLN A 32 -20.66 -9.87 -3.88
N ASN A 33 -20.40 -10.61 -2.80
CA ASN A 33 -19.37 -11.59 -2.48
C ASN A 33 -18.72 -12.34 -3.66
N VAL A 34 -17.38 -12.33 -3.68
CA VAL A 34 -16.57 -13.46 -4.16
C VAL A 34 -15.45 -13.69 -3.15
N LYS A 35 -15.29 -14.95 -2.70
CA LYS A 35 -14.19 -15.40 -1.84
C LYS A 35 -12.84 -15.06 -2.49
N GLY A 36 -11.96 -14.36 -1.76
CA GLY A 36 -10.62 -14.01 -2.23
C GLY A 36 -10.40 -12.52 -2.54
N GLY A 37 -10.96 -11.61 -1.72
CA GLY A 37 -10.40 -10.27 -1.44
C GLY A 37 -10.07 -9.32 -2.60
N THR A 38 -10.46 -9.62 -3.84
CA THR A 38 -10.12 -8.81 -5.01
C THR A 38 -11.31 -7.92 -5.35
N PHE A 39 -11.16 -6.62 -5.15
CA PHE A 39 -12.12 -5.62 -5.60
C PHE A 39 -12.23 -5.66 -7.13
N VAL A 40 -13.32 -6.22 -7.66
CA VAL A 40 -13.62 -6.16 -9.09
C VAL A 40 -14.39 -4.87 -9.35
N VAL A 41 -13.85 -3.99 -10.19
CA VAL A 41 -14.59 -2.81 -10.65
C VAL A 41 -15.71 -3.31 -11.55
N SER A 42 -16.96 -3.22 -11.09
CA SER A 42 -18.13 -3.61 -11.86
C SER A 42 -18.59 -2.41 -12.71
N ILE A 43 -18.34 -2.46 -14.02
CA ILE A 43 -19.02 -1.57 -14.97
C ILE A 43 -20.42 -2.14 -15.19
N ARG A 44 -21.44 -1.32 -14.93
CA ARG A 44 -22.86 -1.70 -15.11
C ARG A 44 -23.44 -0.84 -16.21
N LEU A 45 -24.14 -1.50 -17.13
CA LEU A 45 -24.89 -0.86 -18.21
C LEU A 45 -26.35 -1.31 -18.11
N SER A 46 -27.29 -0.38 -18.19
CA SER A 46 -28.74 -0.66 -18.22
C SER A 46 -29.22 -1.10 -19.61
N GLY A 47 -28.47 -0.74 -20.65
CA GLY A 47 -28.73 -1.02 -22.04
C GLY A 47 -27.46 -1.09 -22.87
N SER A 48 -27.60 -1.55 -24.12
CA SER A 48 -26.49 -1.59 -25.07
C SER A 48 -26.10 -0.19 -25.52
N VAL A 49 -24.81 0.04 -25.73
CA VAL A 49 -24.24 1.34 -26.14
C VAL A 49 -23.52 1.18 -27.47
N GLY A 50 -23.73 2.11 -28.40
CA GLY A 50 -23.10 2.14 -29.72
C GLY A 50 -24.10 1.93 -30.86
N LEU A 51 -23.62 1.40 -31.99
CA LEU A 51 -24.45 1.21 -33.19
C LEU A 51 -25.64 0.27 -32.92
N GLY A 52 -26.86 0.75 -33.20
CA GLY A 52 -28.10 0.01 -32.96
C GLY A 52 -28.41 -0.31 -31.49
N GLY A 53 -27.68 0.33 -30.55
CA GLY A 53 -27.87 0.14 -29.12
C GLY A 53 -29.03 0.96 -28.54
N LYS A 54 -29.41 0.65 -27.28
CA LYS A 54 -30.39 1.46 -26.52
C LYS A 54 -29.90 2.88 -26.26
N ASN A 55 -28.58 3.06 -26.10
CA ASN A 55 -27.94 4.37 -26.05
C ASN A 55 -28.50 5.31 -24.97
N VAL A 56 -28.72 4.77 -23.78
CA VAL A 56 -29.10 5.56 -22.60
C VAL A 56 -27.94 6.50 -22.23
N ASP A 57 -28.24 7.77 -21.93
CA ASP A 57 -27.24 8.81 -21.62
C ASP A 57 -26.22 8.35 -20.55
N SER A 58 -26.72 7.78 -19.44
CA SER A 58 -25.89 7.29 -18.34
C SER A 58 -24.93 6.17 -18.76
N ASP A 59 -25.38 5.26 -19.61
CA ASP A 59 -24.58 4.15 -20.14
C ASP A 59 -23.53 4.68 -21.13
N ILE A 60 -23.88 5.66 -21.98
CA ILE A 60 -22.94 6.31 -22.90
C ILE A 60 -21.82 7.00 -22.10
N ARG A 61 -22.16 7.77 -21.05
CA ARG A 61 -21.15 8.41 -20.19
C ARG A 61 -20.24 7.38 -19.54
N THR A 62 -20.80 6.26 -19.10
CA THR A 62 -20.04 5.17 -18.48
C THR A 62 -19.04 4.58 -19.46
N VAL A 63 -19.43 4.34 -20.71
CA VAL A 63 -18.53 3.87 -21.77
C VAL A 63 -17.48 4.93 -22.13
N GLN A 64 -17.86 6.20 -22.27
CA GLN A 64 -16.93 7.31 -22.56
C GLN A 64 -15.84 7.43 -21.49
N ARG A 65 -16.22 7.45 -20.21
CA ARG A 65 -15.26 7.49 -19.09
C ARG A 65 -14.33 6.28 -19.10
N SER A 66 -14.88 5.09 -19.30
CA SER A 66 -14.10 3.84 -19.28
C SER A 66 -13.09 3.79 -20.44
N ILE A 67 -13.48 4.21 -21.65
CA ILE A 67 -12.56 4.27 -22.79
C ILE A 67 -11.45 5.30 -22.55
N ASN A 68 -11.78 6.47 -21.98
CA ASN A 68 -10.76 7.48 -21.66
C ASN A 68 -9.70 6.95 -20.70
N GLN A 69 -10.09 6.12 -19.73
CA GLN A 69 -9.13 5.46 -18.83
C GLN A 69 -8.18 4.49 -19.55
N LEU A 70 -8.57 3.96 -20.71
CA LEU A 70 -7.83 2.97 -21.48
C LEU A 70 -7.02 3.55 -22.64
N LEU A 71 -6.97 4.88 -22.82
CA LEU A 71 -6.32 5.52 -23.98
C LEU A 71 -4.86 5.11 -24.17
N GLY A 72 -4.10 4.90 -23.09
CA GLY A 72 -2.72 4.41 -23.16
C GLY A 72 -2.57 3.05 -23.86
N SER A 73 -3.62 2.24 -23.90
CA SER A 73 -3.67 0.94 -24.60
C SER A 73 -4.41 1.01 -25.95
N LEU A 74 -4.98 2.17 -26.30
CA LEU A 74 -5.75 2.40 -27.53
C LEU A 74 -5.03 3.39 -28.43
N LYS A 75 -3.93 2.95 -29.05
CA LYS A 75 -3.11 3.78 -29.96
C LYS A 75 -3.98 4.43 -31.06
N GLY A 76 -3.83 5.74 -31.21
CA GLY A 76 -4.57 6.54 -32.21
C GLY A 76 -5.98 6.96 -31.80
N THR A 77 -6.47 6.52 -30.64
CA THR A 77 -7.76 6.99 -30.10
C THR A 77 -7.57 8.30 -29.35
N LYS A 78 -8.36 9.33 -29.71
CA LYS A 78 -8.38 10.61 -28.99
C LYS A 78 -9.30 10.53 -27.77
N GLU A 79 -9.02 11.35 -26.77
CA GLU A 79 -9.89 11.50 -25.61
C GLU A 79 -11.31 11.90 -26.02
N LEU A 80 -12.30 11.21 -25.44
CA LEU A 80 -13.72 11.45 -25.67
C LEU A 80 -14.25 12.52 -24.71
N LYS A 81 -15.15 13.36 -25.20
CA LYS A 81 -15.98 14.19 -24.32
C LYS A 81 -16.99 13.29 -23.59
N VAL A 82 -17.07 13.38 -22.27
CA VAL A 82 -18.03 12.61 -21.46
C VAL A 82 -19.37 13.35 -21.41
N ASP A 83 -20.06 13.40 -22.53
CA ASP A 83 -21.30 14.16 -22.71
C ASP A 83 -22.56 13.31 -22.78
N GLY A 84 -22.43 11.98 -22.76
CA GLY A 84 -23.56 11.05 -22.82
C GLY A 84 -24.23 10.98 -24.18
N LYS A 85 -23.58 11.49 -25.24
CA LYS A 85 -24.17 11.59 -26.58
C LYS A 85 -23.39 10.80 -27.62
N LEU A 86 -24.11 10.20 -28.55
CA LEU A 86 -23.53 9.67 -29.80
C LEU A 86 -23.73 10.62 -31.00
N GLY A 87 -24.62 11.60 -30.88
CA GLY A 87 -25.06 12.46 -31.98
C GLY A 87 -26.26 11.85 -32.73
N SER A 88 -26.81 12.62 -33.67
CA SER A 88 -27.97 12.21 -34.50
C SER A 88 -27.65 11.07 -35.49
N ARG A 89 -26.37 10.90 -35.81
CA ARG A 89 -25.83 9.84 -36.68
C ARG A 89 -24.74 9.06 -35.93
N PRO A 90 -25.13 8.03 -35.14
CA PRO A 90 -24.18 7.27 -34.32
C PRO A 90 -22.99 6.67 -35.09
N GLU A 91 -23.14 6.37 -36.38
CA GLU A 91 -22.09 5.91 -37.27
C GLU A 91 -20.91 6.89 -37.42
N ASN A 92 -21.16 8.19 -37.21
CA ASN A 92 -20.14 9.25 -37.24
C ASN A 92 -19.66 9.62 -35.83
N SER A 93 -20.14 8.93 -34.78
CA SER A 93 -19.80 9.25 -33.41
C SER A 93 -18.33 8.92 -33.10
N LYS A 94 -17.63 9.86 -32.46
CA LYS A 94 -16.29 9.61 -31.90
C LYS A 94 -16.32 8.49 -30.87
N THR A 95 -17.40 8.40 -30.08
CA THR A 95 -17.59 7.32 -29.11
C THR A 95 -17.69 5.97 -29.82
N VAL A 96 -18.47 5.85 -30.91
CA VAL A 96 -18.58 4.61 -31.70
C VAL A 96 -17.25 4.24 -32.35
N ALA A 97 -16.52 5.21 -32.92
CA ALA A 97 -15.19 4.99 -33.46
C ALA A 97 -14.22 4.44 -32.40
N ALA A 98 -14.26 5.00 -31.18
CA ALA A 98 -13.46 4.52 -30.07
C ALA A 98 -13.88 3.13 -29.56
N ILE A 99 -15.18 2.80 -29.56
CA ILE A 99 -15.66 1.43 -29.29
C ILE A 99 -15.09 0.46 -30.31
N LYS A 100 -15.11 0.81 -31.61
CA LYS A 100 -14.51 -0.03 -32.66
C LYS A 100 -13.01 -0.24 -32.45
N ALA A 101 -12.29 0.82 -32.09
CA ALA A 101 -10.86 0.73 -31.77
C ALA A 101 -10.60 -0.18 -30.55
N PHE A 102 -11.40 -0.03 -29.49
CA PHE A 102 -11.36 -0.89 -28.30
C PHE A 102 -11.60 -2.37 -28.65
N GLN A 103 -12.63 -2.64 -29.43
CA GLN A 103 -12.98 -3.99 -29.87
C GLN A 103 -11.88 -4.64 -30.71
N LYS A 104 -11.28 -3.89 -31.63
CA LYS A 104 -10.17 -4.37 -32.45
C LYS A 104 -8.95 -4.68 -31.58
N ASN A 105 -8.52 -3.70 -30.78
CA ASN A 105 -7.21 -3.71 -30.13
C ASN A 105 -7.18 -4.48 -28.82
N LEU A 106 -8.27 -4.47 -28.04
CA LEU A 106 -8.31 -5.11 -26.71
C LEU A 106 -9.22 -6.32 -26.65
N VAL A 107 -10.30 -6.37 -27.42
CA VAL A 107 -11.22 -7.54 -27.43
C VAL A 107 -10.76 -8.62 -28.43
N GLY A 108 -10.01 -8.22 -29.46
CA GLY A 108 -9.54 -9.10 -30.54
C GLY A 108 -10.63 -9.41 -31.56
N ILE A 109 -11.56 -8.48 -31.80
CA ILE A 109 -12.62 -8.63 -32.79
C ILE A 109 -12.08 -8.19 -34.16
N ALA A 110 -12.02 -9.13 -35.12
CA ALA A 110 -11.51 -8.87 -36.47
C ALA A 110 -12.34 -7.83 -37.25
N ARG A 111 -13.66 -7.82 -37.04
CA ARG A 111 -14.59 -6.86 -37.65
C ARG A 111 -15.40 -6.15 -36.56
N PRO A 112 -14.87 -5.06 -35.98
CA PRO A 112 -15.53 -4.32 -34.91
C PRO A 112 -16.89 -3.76 -35.34
N ASP A 113 -17.94 -4.07 -34.57
CA ASP A 113 -19.31 -3.65 -34.84
C ASP A 113 -19.64 -2.26 -34.23
N GLY A 114 -18.81 -1.76 -33.30
CA GLY A 114 -19.06 -0.49 -32.63
C GLY A 114 -20.21 -0.53 -31.62
N ARG A 115 -20.53 -1.70 -31.06
CA ARG A 115 -21.59 -1.90 -30.05
C ARG A 115 -21.08 -2.65 -28.81
N ILE A 116 -21.51 -2.22 -27.64
CA ILE A 116 -21.27 -2.89 -26.36
C ILE A 116 -22.60 -3.35 -25.82
N ASP A 117 -22.85 -4.66 -25.88
CA ASP A 117 -24.03 -5.29 -25.29
C ASP A 117 -23.84 -5.59 -23.81
N VAL A 118 -24.92 -5.42 -23.05
CA VAL A 118 -24.95 -5.73 -21.61
C VAL A 118 -24.53 -7.18 -21.40
N ASN A 119 -23.56 -7.38 -20.52
CA ASN A 119 -22.91 -8.68 -20.23
C ASN A 119 -22.29 -9.40 -21.44
N GLY A 120 -22.18 -8.74 -22.59
CA GLY A 120 -21.54 -9.27 -23.80
C GLY A 120 -20.02 -9.28 -23.71
N ARG A 121 -19.37 -9.80 -24.76
CA ARG A 121 -17.90 -9.97 -24.82
C ARG A 121 -17.15 -8.64 -24.62
N SER A 122 -17.56 -7.60 -25.34
CA SER A 122 -16.95 -6.26 -25.25
C SER A 122 -17.15 -5.65 -23.86
N HIS A 123 -18.32 -5.82 -23.26
CA HIS A 123 -18.60 -5.33 -21.91
C HIS A 123 -17.73 -6.03 -20.85
N ARG A 124 -17.66 -7.37 -20.88
CA ARG A 124 -16.80 -8.14 -19.97
C ARG A 124 -15.33 -7.75 -20.11
N LYS A 125 -14.86 -7.56 -21.34
CA LYS A 125 -13.47 -7.15 -21.58
C LYS A 125 -13.20 -5.73 -21.08
N LEU A 126 -14.16 -4.81 -21.22
CA LEU A 126 -14.06 -3.44 -20.70
C LEU A 126 -13.95 -3.47 -19.17
N THR A 127 -14.84 -4.21 -18.51
CA THR A 127 -14.82 -4.45 -17.05
C THR A 127 -13.49 -5.07 -16.61
N GLN A 128 -13.00 -6.09 -17.32
CA GLN A 128 -11.72 -6.72 -17.02
C GLN A 128 -10.55 -5.74 -17.18
N ALA A 129 -10.49 -4.99 -18.28
CA ALA A 129 -9.42 -4.05 -18.56
C ALA A 129 -9.38 -2.91 -17.54
N ILE A 130 -10.54 -2.37 -17.17
CA ILE A 130 -10.66 -1.38 -16.10
C ILE A 130 -10.31 -2.00 -14.74
N THR A 131 -10.74 -3.23 -14.44
CA THR A 131 -10.36 -3.90 -13.20
C THR A 131 -8.85 -4.10 -13.12
N VAL A 132 -8.18 -4.52 -14.20
CA VAL A 132 -6.72 -4.67 -14.24
C VAL A 132 -6.01 -3.32 -14.14
N LEU A 133 -6.52 -2.29 -14.81
CA LEU A 133 -5.98 -0.93 -14.73
C LEU A 133 -6.13 -0.36 -13.33
N SER A 134 -7.32 -0.48 -12.74
CA SER A 134 -7.61 -0.06 -11.37
C SER A 134 -6.79 -0.86 -10.38
N ALA A 135 -6.67 -2.18 -10.54
CA ALA A 135 -5.79 -3.00 -9.72
C ALA A 135 -4.34 -2.52 -9.81
N LYS A 136 -3.80 -2.28 -11.02
CA LYS A 136 -2.45 -1.71 -11.21
C LYS A 136 -2.29 -0.33 -10.55
N LYS A 137 -3.31 0.51 -10.63
CA LYS A 137 -3.35 1.83 -9.96
C LYS A 137 -3.58 1.72 -8.46
N SER A 138 -4.23 0.68 -7.98
CA SER A 138 -4.66 0.54 -6.59
C SER A 138 -3.81 -0.46 -5.82
N VAL A 139 -2.64 -0.86 -6.33
CA VAL A 139 -1.73 -1.71 -5.55
C VAL A 139 -0.98 -0.81 -4.55
N PRO A 140 -1.32 -0.82 -3.25
CA PRO A 140 -0.37 -0.39 -2.23
C PRO A 140 0.87 -1.26 -2.37
N VAL A 141 2.03 -0.65 -2.66
CA VAL A 141 3.37 -1.25 -2.82
C VAL A 141 3.32 -2.72 -3.27
N SER A 142 3.54 -3.01 -4.56
CA SER A 142 3.38 -4.37 -5.10
C SER A 142 4.03 -5.45 -4.24
N SER A 143 3.50 -6.68 -4.22
CA SER A 143 4.02 -7.76 -3.38
C SER A 143 5.52 -8.01 -3.60
N SER A 144 5.99 -7.88 -4.84
CA SER A 144 7.41 -7.91 -5.19
C SER A 144 8.20 -6.74 -4.62
N LEU A 145 7.61 -5.54 -4.60
CA LEU A 145 8.20 -4.34 -3.99
C LEU A 145 8.29 -4.47 -2.46
N LYS A 146 7.23 -4.97 -1.80
CA LYS A 146 7.25 -5.28 -0.35
C LYS A 146 8.31 -6.32 0.00
N MET A 147 8.48 -7.35 -0.83
CA MET A 147 9.53 -8.35 -0.65
C MET A 147 10.93 -7.72 -0.78
N LYS A 148 11.14 -6.86 -1.79
CA LYS A 148 12.40 -6.11 -1.93
C LYS A 148 12.66 -5.19 -0.73
N LEU A 149 11.64 -4.50 -0.24
CA LEU A 149 11.74 -3.66 0.96
C LEU A 149 12.15 -4.48 2.17
N LYS A 150 11.47 -5.60 2.44
CA LYS A 150 11.81 -6.49 3.57
C LYS A 150 13.28 -6.92 3.52
N ILE A 151 13.73 -7.43 2.37
CA ILE A 151 15.12 -7.88 2.19
C ILE A 151 16.11 -6.74 2.44
N LYS A 152 15.83 -5.53 1.92
CA LYS A 152 16.74 -4.39 2.03
C LYS A 152 16.76 -3.80 3.44
N LEU A 153 15.62 -3.74 4.10
CA LEU A 153 15.53 -3.32 5.49
C LEU A 153 16.31 -4.28 6.39
N GLU A 154 16.14 -5.59 6.23
CA GLU A 154 16.92 -6.59 6.98
C GLU A 154 18.43 -6.49 6.67
N GLN A 155 18.80 -6.21 5.42
CA GLN A 155 20.20 -6.03 5.03
C GLN A 155 20.85 -4.81 5.71
N TYR A 156 20.13 -3.69 5.83
CA TYR A 156 20.71 -2.43 6.32
C TYR A 156 20.50 -2.18 7.81
N GLU A 157 19.41 -2.65 8.38
CA GLU A 157 19.05 -2.44 9.79
C GLU A 157 19.42 -3.65 10.67
N GLY A 158 19.69 -4.80 10.02
CA GLY A 158 19.86 -6.07 10.70
C GLY A 158 18.53 -6.65 11.18
N ARG A 159 18.54 -7.96 11.44
CA ARG A 159 17.43 -8.69 12.05
C ARG A 159 17.90 -9.25 13.38
N VAL A 160 17.43 -8.66 14.48
CA VAL A 160 17.90 -8.98 15.84
C VAL A 160 16.71 -9.39 16.70
N GLU A 161 16.67 -10.65 17.12
CA GLU A 161 15.54 -11.20 17.87
C GLU A 161 15.43 -10.65 19.31
N HIS A 162 16.56 -10.22 19.89
CA HIS A 162 16.66 -9.70 21.25
C HIS A 162 16.81 -8.17 21.29
N MET A 163 16.52 -7.55 22.45
CA MET A 163 16.71 -6.11 22.63
C MET A 163 18.19 -5.71 22.61
N TYR A 164 18.51 -4.62 21.94
CA TYR A 164 19.85 -4.02 21.93
C TYR A 164 19.78 -2.50 21.94
N LEU A 165 20.89 -1.82 22.27
CA LEU A 165 21.01 -0.37 22.06
C LEU A 165 21.58 -0.10 20.67
N ASP A 166 20.90 0.74 19.90
CA ASP A 166 21.44 1.24 18.64
C ASP A 166 22.62 2.20 18.85
N THR A 167 23.24 2.67 17.78
CA THR A 167 24.38 3.60 17.86
C THR A 167 24.04 4.95 18.47
N ARG A 168 22.75 5.26 18.66
CA ARG A 168 22.22 6.48 19.30
C ARG A 168 21.72 6.23 20.73
N GLY A 169 21.83 5.00 21.24
CA GLY A 169 21.42 4.62 22.59
C GLY A 169 19.92 4.38 22.74
N TYR A 170 19.18 4.15 21.65
CA TYR A 170 17.78 3.74 21.70
C TYR A 170 17.66 2.22 21.75
N ILE A 171 16.76 1.72 22.60
CA ILE A 171 16.44 0.29 22.63
C ILE A 171 15.75 -0.07 21.32
N THR A 172 16.25 -1.10 20.65
CA THR A 172 15.76 -1.57 19.36
C THR A 172 15.65 -3.10 19.38
N VAL A 173 14.72 -3.64 18.59
CA VAL A 173 14.53 -5.09 18.39
C VAL A 173 13.99 -5.35 16.97
N GLY A 174 14.00 -6.60 16.52
CA GLY A 174 13.48 -7.01 15.22
C GLY A 174 14.28 -6.41 14.08
N VAL A 175 13.59 -5.74 13.16
CA VAL A 175 14.18 -5.04 12.00
C VAL A 175 13.99 -3.54 12.21
N GLY A 176 14.95 -2.92 12.91
CA GLY A 176 14.95 -1.47 13.20
C GLY A 176 13.75 -0.97 14.01
N ASN A 177 13.09 -1.81 14.81
CA ASN A 177 11.95 -1.38 15.62
C ASN A 177 12.40 -0.78 16.96
N MET A 178 12.49 0.55 17.00
CA MET A 178 12.83 1.32 18.20
C MET A 178 11.71 1.27 19.25
N LEU A 179 12.09 0.96 20.49
CA LEU A 179 11.22 0.97 21.67
C LEU A 179 11.54 2.23 22.48
N SER A 180 10.63 3.22 22.44
CA SER A 180 10.82 4.52 23.12
C SER A 180 10.94 4.39 24.65
N ASP A 181 10.21 3.43 25.22
CA ASP A 181 10.04 3.25 26.65
C ASP A 181 9.55 1.81 26.95
N VAL A 182 9.43 1.52 28.24
CA VAL A 182 8.93 0.22 28.73
C VAL A 182 7.51 -0.05 28.24
N THR A 183 6.64 0.96 28.14
CA THR A 183 5.25 0.78 27.67
C THR A 183 5.21 0.37 26.21
N ALA A 184 6.11 0.89 25.38
CA ALA A 184 6.28 0.43 24.00
C ALA A 184 6.78 -1.02 23.95
N ALA A 185 7.74 -1.38 24.81
CA ALA A 185 8.27 -2.74 24.88
C ALA A 185 7.23 -3.78 25.29
N THR A 186 6.41 -3.50 26.31
CA THR A 186 5.41 -4.44 26.84
C THR A 186 4.25 -4.71 25.90
N LYS A 187 4.07 -3.90 24.84
CA LYS A 187 3.08 -4.17 23.79
C LYS A 187 3.51 -5.30 22.84
N LEU A 188 4.79 -5.68 22.85
CA LEU A 188 5.29 -6.74 22.01
C LEU A 188 5.21 -8.10 22.71
N PRO A 189 4.83 -9.17 21.99
CA PRO A 189 4.72 -10.52 22.54
C PRO A 189 6.09 -11.20 22.61
N PHE A 190 6.96 -10.70 23.51
CA PHE A 190 8.23 -11.34 23.81
C PHE A 190 8.02 -12.74 24.37
N VAL A 191 8.93 -13.64 24.03
CA VAL A 191 8.99 -15.00 24.57
C VAL A 191 10.36 -15.27 25.18
N HIS A 192 10.42 -16.19 26.13
CA HIS A 192 11.69 -16.70 26.67
C HIS A 192 12.47 -17.42 25.57
N SER A 193 13.76 -17.11 25.43
CA SER A 193 14.59 -17.60 24.34
C SER A 193 14.79 -19.12 24.36
N SER A 194 14.80 -19.71 25.57
CA SER A 194 15.01 -21.13 25.82
C SER A 194 13.74 -21.98 25.69
N THR A 195 12.59 -21.45 26.07
CA THR A 195 11.33 -22.22 26.14
C THR A 195 10.28 -21.80 25.11
N ASN A 196 10.41 -20.60 24.53
CA ASN A 196 9.37 -19.91 23.75
C ASN A 196 8.06 -19.64 24.52
N GLU A 197 8.06 -19.74 25.84
CA GLU A 197 6.91 -19.35 26.65
C GLU A 197 6.73 -17.83 26.68
N PRO A 198 5.49 -17.30 26.73
CA PRO A 198 5.24 -15.86 26.81
C PRO A 198 5.93 -15.21 28.00
N ALA A 199 6.57 -14.06 27.77
CA ALA A 199 7.16 -13.24 28.82
C ALA A 199 6.08 -12.38 29.50
N THR A 200 6.21 -12.19 30.82
CA THR A 200 5.33 -11.26 31.55
C THR A 200 5.74 -9.81 31.32
N HIS A 201 4.85 -8.87 31.62
CA HIS A 201 5.16 -7.43 31.51
C HIS A 201 6.34 -7.04 32.41
N GLU A 202 6.46 -7.62 33.61
CA GLU A 202 7.57 -7.33 34.52
C GLU A 202 8.90 -7.89 33.98
N GLN A 203 8.90 -9.09 33.40
CA GLN A 203 10.10 -9.65 32.76
C GLN A 203 10.60 -8.79 31.59
N ILE A 204 9.68 -8.29 30.77
CA ILE A 204 10.00 -7.38 29.66
C ILE A 204 10.60 -6.06 30.19
N LYS A 205 10.00 -5.50 31.24
CA LYS A 205 10.49 -4.28 31.89
C LYS A 205 11.88 -4.46 32.49
N GLU A 206 12.12 -5.53 33.24
CA GLU A 206 13.43 -5.85 33.83
C GLU A 206 14.51 -5.99 32.77
N GLU A 207 14.21 -6.68 31.67
CA GLU A 207 15.15 -6.81 30.55
C GLU A 207 15.40 -5.48 29.85
N PHE A 208 14.37 -4.71 29.58
CA PHE A 208 14.49 -3.38 28.97
C PHE A 208 15.44 -2.50 29.79
N LEU A 209 15.26 -2.43 31.11
CA LEU A 209 16.10 -1.63 32.01
C LEU A 209 17.54 -2.16 32.06
N ARG A 210 17.72 -3.49 32.11
CA ARG A 210 19.04 -4.14 32.08
C ARG A 210 19.81 -3.83 30.80
N VAL A 211 19.15 -3.92 29.64
CA VAL A 211 19.75 -3.57 28.35
C VAL A 211 20.01 -2.06 28.26
N LYS A 212 19.10 -1.22 28.77
CA LYS A 212 19.24 0.25 28.74
C LYS A 212 20.44 0.76 29.53
N ALA A 213 20.87 0.03 30.56
CA ALA A 213 22.05 0.37 31.37
C ALA A 213 23.39 0.00 30.72
N ARG A 214 23.39 -0.59 29.51
CA ARG A 214 24.61 -1.01 28.81
C ARG A 214 25.29 0.14 28.04
N PRO A 215 26.61 0.03 27.77
CA PRO A 215 27.27 0.87 26.78
C PRO A 215 26.65 0.72 25.39
N PHE A 216 26.75 1.77 24.57
CA PHE A 216 26.26 1.79 23.19
C PHE A 216 27.24 2.57 22.29
N GLY A 217 27.06 2.45 20.97
CA GLY A 217 27.88 3.13 19.96
C GLY A 217 28.39 2.18 18.89
N GLU A 218 29.25 2.67 17.99
CA GLU A 218 29.77 1.87 16.86
C GLU A 218 30.57 0.64 17.31
N SER A 219 31.17 0.67 18.51
CA SER A 219 31.91 -0.45 19.10
C SER A 219 31.02 -1.49 19.80
N GLU A 220 29.71 -1.25 19.89
CA GLU A 220 28.75 -2.11 20.59
C GLU A 220 27.67 -2.64 19.62
N PRO A 221 28.01 -3.56 18.70
CA PRO A 221 27.03 -4.16 17.80
C PRO A 221 25.97 -4.97 18.55
N ALA A 222 24.79 -5.11 17.94
CA ALA A 222 23.63 -5.78 18.53
C ALA A 222 23.91 -7.20 19.08
N SER A 223 24.84 -7.94 18.47
CA SER A 223 25.26 -9.28 18.93
C SER A 223 25.86 -9.29 20.33
N ARG A 224 26.50 -8.19 20.78
CA ARG A 224 27.10 -8.07 22.12
C ARG A 224 26.08 -7.97 23.24
N PHE A 225 24.82 -7.68 22.91
CA PHE A 225 23.74 -7.62 23.89
C PHE A 225 23.15 -9.00 24.20
N LYS A 226 23.37 -9.99 23.33
CA LYS A 226 22.79 -11.34 23.44
C LYS A 226 23.05 -12.02 24.80
N PRO A 227 24.25 -11.93 25.41
CA PRO A 227 24.49 -12.52 26.73
C PRO A 227 23.68 -11.89 27.88
N PHE A 228 23.04 -10.74 27.65
CA PHE A 228 22.29 -9.97 28.64
C PHE A 228 20.78 -10.02 28.43
N THR A 229 20.36 -10.76 27.42
CA THR A 229 18.96 -10.93 27.04
C THR A 229 18.57 -12.40 27.16
N VAL A 230 17.43 -12.64 27.80
CA VAL A 230 16.78 -13.94 27.86
C VAL A 230 15.47 -13.93 27.07
N LEU A 231 14.96 -12.76 26.67
CA LEU A 231 13.74 -12.64 25.87
C LEU A 231 14.07 -12.38 24.40
N LYS A 232 13.17 -12.85 23.52
CA LYS A 232 13.25 -12.64 22.08
C LYS A 232 11.88 -12.44 21.45
N LEU A 233 11.85 -11.86 20.27
CA LEU A 233 10.69 -11.91 19.38
C LEU A 233 10.75 -13.17 18.52
N THR A 234 9.58 -13.74 18.22
CA THR A 234 9.47 -14.83 17.26
C THR A 234 9.61 -14.32 15.83
N GLU A 235 9.87 -15.24 14.90
CA GLU A 235 10.00 -14.89 13.49
C GLU A 235 8.72 -14.26 12.92
N SER A 236 7.55 -14.80 13.30
CA SER A 236 6.23 -14.28 12.88
C SER A 236 6.05 -12.84 13.31
N VAL A 237 6.36 -12.54 14.58
CA VAL A 237 6.19 -11.20 15.15
C VAL A 237 7.09 -10.19 14.45
N MET A 238 8.36 -10.54 14.20
CA MET A 238 9.27 -9.67 13.45
C MET A 238 8.78 -9.44 12.00
N ASN A 239 8.20 -10.46 11.37
CA ASN A 239 7.65 -10.35 10.02
C ASN A 239 6.40 -9.43 9.98
N GLU A 240 5.54 -9.54 10.98
CA GLU A 240 4.37 -8.67 11.17
C GLU A 240 4.79 -7.22 11.44
N GLN A 241 5.82 -7.00 12.26
CA GLN A 241 6.38 -5.67 12.51
C GLN A 241 6.87 -4.99 11.23
N VAL A 242 7.63 -5.72 10.39
CA VAL A 242 8.09 -5.18 9.09
C VAL A 242 6.91 -4.83 8.20
N ALA A 243 5.89 -5.69 8.13
CA ALA A 243 4.69 -5.42 7.34
C ALA A 243 3.94 -4.17 7.84
N HIS A 244 3.83 -4.00 9.15
CA HIS A 244 3.22 -2.83 9.78
C HIS A 244 4.02 -1.55 9.50
N HIS A 245 5.36 -1.59 9.61
CA HIS A 245 6.23 -0.46 9.26
C HIS A 245 6.05 -0.02 7.81
N ILE A 246 6.08 -0.97 6.86
CA ILE A 246 5.85 -0.66 5.45
C ILE A 246 4.48 0.02 5.28
N GLN A 247 3.43 -0.45 5.95
CA GLN A 247 2.11 0.15 5.87
C GLN A 247 2.06 1.57 6.48
N SER A 248 2.71 1.79 7.63
CA SER A 248 2.77 3.12 8.27
C SER A 248 3.53 4.11 7.40
N PHE A 249 4.71 3.73 6.94
CA PHE A 249 5.53 4.57 6.06
C PHE A 249 4.83 4.85 4.74
N GLU A 250 4.07 3.90 4.19
CA GLU A 250 3.26 4.17 3.01
C GLU A 250 2.25 5.30 3.26
N LYS A 251 1.54 5.28 4.40
CA LYS A 251 0.60 6.34 4.77
C LYS A 251 1.32 7.68 4.94
N GLU A 252 2.46 7.69 5.62
CA GLU A 252 3.25 8.91 5.84
C GLU A 252 3.79 9.49 4.51
N LEU A 253 4.29 8.65 3.62
CA LEU A 253 4.74 9.05 2.28
C LEU A 253 3.58 9.63 1.47
N LYS A 254 2.39 9.03 1.55
CA LYS A 254 1.17 9.58 0.92
C LYS A 254 0.77 10.93 1.51
N VAL A 255 1.04 11.19 2.79
CA VAL A 255 0.87 12.53 3.38
C VAL A 255 1.90 13.53 2.82
N ILE A 256 3.15 13.12 2.62
CA ILE A 256 4.20 14.01 2.09
C ILE A 256 3.97 14.36 0.60
N TYR A 257 3.59 13.37 -0.21
CA TYR A 257 3.58 13.48 -1.67
C TYR A 257 2.19 13.52 -2.30
N GLY A 258 1.15 13.18 -1.54
CA GLY A 258 -0.22 12.99 -2.04
C GLY A 258 -0.47 11.54 -2.46
N ASP A 259 -1.67 11.02 -2.15
CA ASP A 259 -2.02 9.61 -2.39
C ASP A 259 -1.92 9.22 -3.87
N GLU A 260 -2.57 10.00 -4.75
CA GLU A 260 -2.57 9.74 -6.20
C GLU A 260 -1.16 9.85 -6.79
N ALA A 261 -0.42 10.91 -6.45
CA ALA A 261 0.93 11.14 -6.95
C ALA A 261 1.90 10.04 -6.48
N PHE A 262 1.94 9.74 -5.18
CA PHE A 262 2.78 8.67 -4.64
C PHE A 262 2.47 7.32 -5.29
N THR A 263 1.19 7.02 -5.44
CA THR A 263 0.74 5.77 -6.05
C THR A 263 1.17 5.67 -7.52
N SER A 264 1.27 6.79 -8.23
CA SER A 264 1.74 6.84 -9.62
C SER A 264 3.26 6.74 -9.78
N TYR A 265 4.06 6.93 -8.72
CA TYR A 265 5.52 6.92 -8.83
C TYR A 265 6.07 5.55 -9.28
N PRO A 266 7.18 5.52 -10.04
CA PRO A 266 7.86 4.29 -10.40
C PRO A 266 8.30 3.49 -9.17
N ASP A 267 8.37 2.16 -9.31
CA ASP A 267 8.71 1.25 -8.20
C ASP A 267 10.10 1.57 -7.59
N ASN A 268 11.11 1.90 -8.40
CA ASN A 268 12.43 2.25 -7.88
C ASN A 268 12.42 3.59 -7.12
N VAL A 269 11.59 4.54 -7.54
CA VAL A 269 11.39 5.79 -6.79
C VAL A 269 10.72 5.50 -5.45
N LYS A 270 9.69 4.64 -5.42
CA LYS A 270 9.06 4.20 -4.17
C LYS A 270 10.07 3.51 -3.25
N LEU A 271 10.93 2.62 -3.76
CA LEU A 271 12.00 1.98 -2.96
C LEU A 271 12.92 3.01 -2.32
N ALA A 272 13.36 4.00 -3.09
CA ALA A 272 14.20 5.08 -2.58
C ALA A 272 13.50 5.86 -1.47
N LEU A 273 12.22 6.21 -1.66
CA LEU A 273 11.42 6.92 -0.67
C LEU A 273 11.20 6.12 0.62
N PHE A 274 10.96 4.80 0.52
CA PHE A 274 10.86 3.92 1.67
C PHE A 274 12.18 3.82 2.44
N ASP A 275 13.32 3.69 1.76
CA ASP A 275 14.61 3.66 2.44
C ASP A 275 14.93 5.00 3.11
N MET A 276 14.57 6.12 2.46
CA MET A 276 14.71 7.47 3.03
C MET A 276 13.86 7.65 4.30
N ILE A 277 12.56 7.33 4.25
CA ILE A 277 11.66 7.52 5.41
C ILE A 277 11.97 6.54 6.54
N PHE A 278 12.43 5.34 6.23
CA PHE A 278 12.83 4.39 7.28
C PHE A 278 14.03 4.92 8.07
N ASN A 279 15.07 5.42 7.38
CA ASN A 279 16.27 5.93 8.05
C ASN A 279 16.04 7.27 8.79
N LEU A 280 15.21 8.14 8.21
CA LEU A 280 15.04 9.52 8.69
C LEU A 280 13.81 9.70 9.59
N GLY A 281 12.78 8.89 9.42
CA GLY A 281 11.43 9.18 9.85
C GLY A 281 10.76 10.27 8.99
N MET A 282 9.43 10.34 9.04
CA MET A 282 8.65 11.35 8.32
C MET A 282 9.10 12.79 8.60
N PRO A 283 9.33 13.24 9.86
CA PRO A 283 9.66 14.64 10.12
C PRO A 283 10.96 15.07 9.46
N LYS A 284 12.05 14.31 9.61
CA LYS A 284 13.35 14.66 9.00
C LYS A 284 13.29 14.57 7.47
N LEU A 285 12.63 13.56 6.91
CA LEU A 285 12.44 13.48 5.46
C LEU A 285 11.68 14.70 4.94
N LYS A 286 10.62 15.13 5.63
CA LYS A 286 9.81 16.27 5.20
C LYS A 286 10.58 17.60 5.35
N ASP A 287 11.18 17.83 6.52
CA ASP A 287 11.62 19.15 6.94
C ASP A 287 13.10 19.42 6.61
N THR A 288 13.94 18.38 6.53
CA THR A 288 15.39 18.52 6.28
C THR A 288 15.78 18.24 4.83
N TYR A 289 14.90 17.64 4.03
CA TYR A 289 15.15 17.30 2.62
C TYR A 289 14.22 18.04 1.62
N PRO A 290 14.04 19.37 1.72
CA PRO A 290 13.08 20.09 0.89
C PRO A 290 13.42 20.08 -0.61
N LYS A 291 14.71 20.16 -0.98
CA LYS A 291 15.16 20.09 -2.39
C LYS A 291 14.87 18.72 -2.99
N PHE A 292 15.27 17.66 -2.30
CA PHE A 292 14.95 16.28 -2.66
C PHE A 292 13.45 16.10 -2.89
N ASN A 293 12.62 16.51 -1.92
CA ASN A 293 11.16 16.39 -2.02
C ASN A 293 10.59 17.20 -3.20
N GLY A 294 11.14 18.40 -3.47
CA GLY A 294 10.79 19.20 -4.63
C GLY A 294 11.09 18.49 -5.96
N HIS A 295 12.26 17.87 -6.09
CA HIS A 295 12.63 17.10 -7.27
C HIS A 295 11.73 15.87 -7.47
N ILE A 296 11.40 15.14 -6.39
CA ILE A 296 10.47 13.99 -6.45
C ILE A 296 9.10 14.43 -6.99
N ARG A 297 8.53 15.51 -6.46
CA ARG A 297 7.22 16.03 -6.90
C ARG A 297 7.21 16.45 -8.37
N ASN A 298 8.32 16.99 -8.84
CA ASN A 298 8.47 17.45 -10.23
C ASN A 298 8.91 16.34 -11.20
N GLY A 299 9.08 15.09 -10.73
CA GLY A 299 9.57 13.99 -11.55
C GLY A 299 11.05 14.08 -11.95
N ASN A 300 11.82 14.98 -11.32
CA ASN A 300 13.23 15.23 -11.61
C ASN A 300 14.13 14.25 -10.83
N TYR A 301 13.96 12.95 -11.04
CA TYR A 301 14.57 11.91 -10.19
C TYR A 301 16.10 11.90 -10.20
N GLN A 302 16.72 12.28 -11.32
CA GLN A 302 18.18 12.44 -11.40
C GLN A 302 18.72 13.51 -10.43
N GLN A 303 17.99 14.62 -10.27
CA GLN A 303 18.35 15.67 -9.30
C GLN A 303 18.02 15.23 -7.87
N ALA A 304 16.90 14.51 -7.68
CA ALA A 304 16.61 13.88 -6.40
C ALA A 304 17.72 12.90 -5.97
N ALA A 305 18.36 12.20 -6.91
CA ALA A 305 19.48 11.29 -6.62
C ALA A 305 20.72 12.02 -6.07
N LEU A 306 20.95 13.27 -6.44
CA LEU A 306 22.06 14.08 -5.93
C LEU A 306 21.76 14.59 -4.51
N GLU A 307 20.49 14.87 -4.23
CA GLU A 307 20.01 15.39 -2.95
C GLU A 307 19.64 14.30 -1.93
N SER A 308 19.74 13.01 -2.27
CA SER A 308 19.31 11.89 -1.41
C SER A 308 20.34 11.45 -0.36
N LYS A 309 21.54 12.03 -0.35
CA LYS A 309 22.63 11.63 0.55
C LYS A 309 22.25 11.90 2.02
N ARG A 310 22.44 10.89 2.87
CA ARG A 310 22.22 10.97 4.33
C ARG A 310 23.54 10.91 5.09
N ASN A 311 23.68 11.79 6.07
CA ASN A 311 24.85 11.81 6.96
C ASN A 311 24.76 10.68 7.99
N GLY A 312 25.90 10.06 8.32
CA GLY A 312 25.94 8.92 9.26
C GLY A 312 25.34 7.62 8.70
N VAL A 313 25.19 7.53 7.37
CA VAL A 313 24.73 6.33 6.68
C VAL A 313 25.84 5.81 5.77
N GLN A 314 26.01 4.49 5.72
CA GLN A 314 27.01 3.80 4.89
C GLN A 314 26.98 4.29 3.43
N ALA A 315 28.16 4.47 2.84
CA ALA A 315 28.31 4.99 1.48
C ALA A 315 27.57 4.13 0.45
N GLU A 316 27.60 2.81 0.64
CA GLU A 316 26.93 1.81 -0.20
C GLU A 316 25.40 1.96 -0.15
N ARG A 317 24.82 2.23 1.03
CA ARG A 317 23.37 2.46 1.19
C ARG A 317 22.95 3.78 0.54
N ASN A 318 23.75 4.84 0.69
CA ASN A 318 23.52 6.10 -0.01
C ASN A 318 23.62 5.94 -1.53
N ALA A 319 24.62 5.22 -2.03
CA ALA A 319 24.79 4.93 -3.45
C ALA A 319 23.61 4.10 -4.00
N TYR A 320 23.14 3.11 -3.25
CA TYR A 320 21.97 2.30 -3.60
C TYR A 320 20.72 3.17 -3.84
N VAL A 321 20.38 4.06 -2.91
CA VAL A 321 19.22 4.96 -3.04
C VAL A 321 19.39 5.91 -4.23
N ALA A 322 20.57 6.49 -4.41
CA ALA A 322 20.83 7.34 -5.57
C ALA A 322 20.68 6.58 -6.91
N ASN A 323 21.15 5.33 -6.98
CA ASN A 323 21.04 4.51 -8.19
C ASN A 323 19.60 4.10 -8.52
N LEU A 324 18.78 3.83 -7.51
CA LEU A 324 17.33 3.61 -7.71
C LEU A 324 16.68 4.82 -8.40
N LEU A 325 17.01 6.03 -7.94
CA LEU A 325 16.44 7.27 -8.49
C LEU A 325 16.96 7.57 -9.90
N ARG A 326 18.25 7.33 -10.20
CA ARG A 326 18.82 7.53 -11.54
C ARG A 326 18.30 6.58 -12.61
N SER A 327 17.62 5.50 -12.22
CA SER A 327 17.07 4.52 -13.16
C SER A 327 15.79 4.99 -13.87
N HIS A 328 15.35 6.23 -13.58
CA HIS A 328 14.18 6.90 -14.16
C HIS A 328 14.51 8.37 -14.46
#